data_AF-J0GLU6-F1
#
_entry.id   AF-J0GLU6-F1
#
_cell.length_a   1.000
_cell.length_b   1.000
_cell.length_c   1.000
_cell.angle_alpha   90.00
_cell.angle_beta   90.00
_cell.angle_gamma   90.00
#
_symmetry.space_group_name_H-M   'P 1'
#
loop_
_entity.id
_entity.type
_entity.pdbx_description
1 polymer ?
#
loop_
_entity_poly.entity_id
_entity_poly.type
_entity_poly.pdbx_seq_one_letter_code
_entity_poly.pdbx_strand_id
1 'polypeptide(L)'
;MAIKKSELYSSLWAGADSLRGGMDASEYKNYVLNLLFLKYISDKARSKARSNRDSEIEVPQGCFYEDILALEGDKEIGDKLNKIIAKIAERNELKGVIDSVDFNDNTKLGEGKAMIDTLSNLVKIFADLSLGAHGA
;
A
#
# COMPACT_ATOMS: atom_id res chain seq x y z
N MET A 1 -13.18 -15.19 -5.61
CA MET A 1 -12.50 -15.77 -6.80
C MET A 1 -11.03 -15.95 -6.45
N ALA A 2 -10.35 -17.00 -6.92
CA ALA A 2 -8.90 -17.14 -6.78
C ALA A 2 -8.18 -16.05 -7.58
N ILE A 3 -7.31 -15.26 -6.94
CA ILE A 3 -6.37 -14.41 -7.70
C ILE A 3 -5.58 -15.33 -8.61
N LYS A 4 -5.59 -15.05 -9.90
CA LYS A 4 -4.69 -15.73 -10.82
C LYS A 4 -3.30 -15.14 -10.64
N LYS A 5 -2.26 -15.99 -10.62
CA LYS A 5 -0.86 -15.52 -10.57
C LYS A 5 -0.59 -14.42 -11.60
N SER A 6 -1.20 -14.52 -12.78
CA SER A 6 -1.13 -13.50 -13.84
C SER A 6 -1.65 -12.12 -13.43
N GLU A 7 -2.73 -12.04 -12.64
CA GLU A 7 -3.30 -10.76 -12.17
C GLU A 7 -2.36 -10.10 -11.14
N LEU A 8 -1.83 -10.90 -10.20
CA LEU A 8 -0.82 -10.43 -9.27
C LEU A 8 0.43 -9.90 -10.00
N TYR A 9 0.95 -10.66 -10.97
CA TYR A 9 2.10 -10.21 -11.77
C TYR A 9 1.77 -8.96 -12.58
N SER A 10 0.55 -8.84 -13.13
CA SER A 10 0.13 -7.66 -13.88
C SER A 10 0.09 -6.41 -13.01
N SER A 11 -0.50 -6.46 -11.81
CA SER A 11 -0.52 -5.31 -10.89
C SER A 11 0.87 -4.96 -10.36
N LEU A 12 1.72 -5.97 -10.08
CA LEU A 12 3.11 -5.73 -9.71
C LEU A 12 3.88 -5.03 -10.83
N TRP A 13 3.71 -5.46 -12.07
CA TRP A 13 4.32 -4.84 -13.24
C TRP A 13 3.78 -3.43 -13.49
N ALA A 14 2.48 -3.20 -13.35
CA ALA A 14 1.87 -1.87 -13.50
C ALA A 14 2.36 -0.89 -12.41
N GLY A 15 2.49 -1.36 -11.17
CA GLY A 15 3.06 -0.56 -10.08
C GLY A 15 4.53 -0.23 -10.32
N ALA A 16 5.31 -1.20 -10.81
CA ALA A 16 6.71 -0.96 -11.20
C ALA A 16 6.82 0.03 -12.38
N ASP A 17 5.97 -0.08 -13.40
CA ASP A 17 5.97 0.83 -14.55
C ASP A 17 5.65 2.28 -14.14
N SER A 18 4.72 2.45 -13.19
CA SER A 18 4.36 3.75 -12.63
C SER A 18 5.52 4.46 -11.90
N LEU A 19 6.53 3.71 -11.45
CA LEU A 19 7.67 4.24 -10.68
C LEU A 19 8.98 4.28 -11.48
N ARG A 20 9.07 3.54 -12.60
CA ARG A 20 10.31 3.34 -13.38
C ARG A 20 10.88 4.60 -14.03
N GLY A 21 10.07 5.67 -14.15
CA GLY A 21 10.48 6.95 -14.74
C GLY A 21 11.18 7.91 -13.77
N GLY A 22 11.03 7.70 -12.46
CA GLY A 22 11.58 8.59 -11.42
C GLY A 22 12.51 7.91 -10.41
N MET A 23 12.70 6.59 -10.51
CA MET A 23 13.36 5.80 -9.46
C MET A 23 14.11 4.57 -10.02
N ASP A 24 15.24 4.21 -9.41
CA ASP A 24 15.97 2.98 -9.76
C ASP A 24 15.17 1.71 -9.36
N ALA A 25 15.44 0.61 -10.05
CA ALA A 25 14.75 -0.66 -9.81
C ALA A 25 14.94 -1.26 -8.43
N SER A 26 16.08 -1.01 -7.80
CA SER A 26 16.35 -1.41 -6.43
C SER A 26 15.50 -0.67 -5.40
N GLU A 27 15.00 0.51 -5.76
CA GLU A 27 14.26 1.40 -4.85
C GLU A 27 12.74 1.24 -5.00
N TYR A 28 12.21 1.17 -6.25
CA TYR A 28 10.75 1.10 -6.43
C TYR A 28 10.15 -0.20 -5.86
N LYS A 29 10.95 -1.26 -5.79
CA LYS A 29 10.56 -2.55 -5.22
C LYS A 29 10.01 -2.37 -3.80
N ASN A 30 10.63 -1.51 -3.00
CA ASN A 30 10.24 -1.33 -1.61
C ASN A 30 8.87 -0.64 -1.51
N TYR A 31 8.60 0.36 -2.34
CA TYR A 31 7.28 1.02 -2.41
C TYR A 31 6.16 0.06 -2.83
N VAL A 32 6.41 -0.71 -3.89
CA VAL A 32 5.47 -1.72 -4.41
C VAL A 32 5.15 -2.78 -3.36
N LEU A 33 6.18 -3.34 -2.72
CA LEU A 33 6.00 -4.37 -1.69
C LEU A 33 5.28 -3.82 -0.46
N ASN A 34 5.52 -2.56 -0.09
CA ASN A 34 4.82 -1.92 1.03
C ASN A 34 3.32 -1.83 0.77
N LEU A 35 2.91 -1.29 -0.38
CA LEU A 35 1.49 -1.17 -0.73
C LEU A 35 0.81 -2.53 -0.89
N LEU A 36 1.52 -3.51 -1.48
CA LEU A 36 1.02 -4.89 -1.56
C LEU A 36 0.78 -5.48 -0.17
N PHE A 37 1.71 -5.25 0.76
CA PHE A 37 1.59 -5.70 2.13
C PHE A 37 0.40 -5.03 2.84
N LEU A 38 0.25 -3.71 2.72
CA LEU A 38 -0.90 -2.96 3.27
C LEU A 38 -2.24 -3.49 2.73
N LYS A 39 -2.28 -3.80 1.44
CA LYS A 39 -3.46 -4.40 0.82
C LYS A 39 -3.76 -5.79 1.39
N TYR A 40 -2.75 -6.63 1.51
CA TYR A 40 -2.88 -7.97 2.08
C TYR A 40 -3.39 -7.96 3.52
N ILE A 41 -2.81 -7.15 4.40
CA ILE A 41 -3.22 -7.11 5.81
C ILE A 41 -4.62 -6.51 5.96
N SER A 42 -4.98 -5.52 5.15
CA SER A 42 -6.32 -4.92 5.14
C SER A 42 -7.37 -5.95 4.72
N ASP A 43 -7.13 -6.65 3.61
CA ASP A 43 -8.06 -7.68 3.13
C ASP A 43 -8.19 -8.85 4.12
N LYS A 44 -7.09 -9.27 4.75
CA LYS A 44 -7.08 -10.36 5.75
C LYS A 44 -7.80 -9.95 7.04
N ALA A 45 -7.59 -8.72 7.51
CA ALA A 45 -8.30 -8.20 8.69
C ALA A 45 -9.80 -8.06 8.44
N ARG A 46 -10.21 -7.73 7.21
CA ARG A 46 -11.61 -7.69 6.77
C ARG A 46 -12.21 -9.08 6.56
N SER A 47 -11.48 -10.05 6.02
CA SER A 47 -12.00 -11.40 5.78
C SER A 47 -12.22 -12.16 7.08
N LYS A 48 -11.37 -11.95 8.09
CA LYS A 48 -11.53 -12.47 9.45
C LYS A 48 -12.54 -11.68 10.30
N ALA A 49 -13.62 -11.14 9.70
CA ALA A 49 -14.65 -10.29 10.33
C ALA A 49 -15.43 -10.88 11.54
N ARG A 50 -14.92 -11.90 12.23
CA ARG A 50 -15.29 -12.20 13.62
C ARG A 50 -14.39 -11.49 14.65
N SER A 51 -13.18 -11.06 14.30
CA SER A 51 -12.40 -10.09 15.09
C SER A 51 -11.09 -9.70 14.40
N ASN A 52 -10.81 -8.39 14.28
CA ASN A 52 -9.46 -7.87 13.99
C ASN A 52 -8.41 -8.37 15.00
N ARG A 53 -8.87 -8.94 16.13
CA ARG A 53 -8.06 -9.54 17.20
C ARG A 53 -7.47 -10.91 16.84
N ASP A 54 -7.98 -11.58 15.81
CA ASP A 54 -7.47 -12.89 15.34
C ASP A 54 -6.49 -12.75 14.15
N SER A 55 -6.21 -11.51 13.74
CA SER A 55 -5.21 -11.19 12.74
C SER A 55 -3.84 -11.08 13.42
N GLU A 56 -2.82 -11.64 12.77
CA GLU A 56 -1.42 -11.50 13.23
C GLU A 56 -0.94 -10.04 13.19
N ILE A 57 -1.61 -9.22 12.38
CA ILE A 57 -1.38 -7.79 12.25
C ILE A 57 -2.71 -7.09 12.48
N GLU A 58 -2.76 -6.25 13.51
CA GLU A 58 -3.89 -5.37 13.82
C GLU A 58 -3.84 -4.17 12.89
N VAL A 59 -4.88 -3.99 12.07
CA VAL A 59 -5.06 -2.77 11.27
C VAL A 59 -5.97 -1.82 12.05
N PRO A 60 -5.47 -0.65 12.54
CA PRO A 60 -6.30 0.30 13.25
C PRO A 60 -7.42 0.87 12.36
N GLN A 61 -8.48 1.38 12.98
CA GLN A 61 -9.51 2.11 12.25
C GLN A 61 -8.91 3.32 11.52
N GLY A 62 -9.32 3.56 10.27
CA GLY A 62 -8.76 4.63 9.44
C GLY A 62 -7.41 4.31 8.82
N CYS A 63 -6.94 3.06 8.92
CA CYS A 63 -5.69 2.57 8.33
C CYS A 63 -5.90 1.41 7.35
N PHE A 64 -7.14 1.13 6.96
CA PHE A 64 -7.43 0.09 5.98
C PHE A 64 -7.11 0.59 4.56
N TYR A 65 -7.01 -0.35 3.63
CA TYR A 65 -6.71 -0.02 2.24
C TYR A 65 -7.75 0.90 1.61
N GLU A 66 -9.00 0.82 2.03
CA GLU A 66 -10.07 1.74 1.63
C GLU A 66 -9.77 3.18 2.07
N ASP A 67 -9.18 3.37 3.25
CA ASP A 67 -8.77 4.69 3.75
C ASP A 67 -7.58 5.23 2.95
N ILE A 68 -6.67 4.36 2.51
CA ILE A 68 -5.57 4.70 1.60
C ILE A 68 -6.10 5.11 0.23
N LEU A 69 -7.04 4.35 -0.34
CA LEU A 69 -7.65 4.65 -1.63
C LEU A 69 -8.42 5.98 -1.61
N ALA A 70 -9.04 6.32 -0.48
CA ALA A 70 -9.74 7.59 -0.30
C ALA A 70 -8.80 8.82 -0.35
N LEU A 71 -7.48 8.63 -0.28
CA LEU A 71 -6.49 9.72 -0.43
C LEU A 71 -6.22 10.08 -1.90
N GLU A 72 -6.84 9.41 -2.87
CA GLU A 72 -6.69 9.73 -4.28
C GLU A 72 -6.89 11.23 -4.58
N GLY A 73 -5.91 11.84 -5.23
CA GLY A 73 -5.93 13.26 -5.58
C GLY A 73 -5.69 14.22 -4.41
N ASP A 74 -5.49 13.71 -3.20
CA ASP A 74 -5.18 14.53 -2.02
C ASP A 74 -3.78 15.14 -2.15
N LYS A 75 -3.67 16.44 -1.84
CA LYS A 75 -2.39 17.17 -1.95
C LYS A 75 -1.35 16.70 -0.95
N GLU A 76 -1.77 16.00 0.10
CA GLU A 76 -0.95 15.47 1.17
C GLU A 76 -0.93 13.93 1.15
N ILE A 77 -1.26 13.30 0.02
CA ILE A 77 -1.35 11.83 -0.10
C ILE A 77 -0.08 11.13 0.41
N GLY A 78 1.11 11.65 0.10
CA GLY A 78 2.39 11.08 0.55
C GLY A 78 2.54 11.08 2.08
N ASP A 79 2.35 12.24 2.71
CA ASP A 79 2.41 12.38 4.17
C ASP A 79 1.30 11.57 4.89
N LYS A 80 0.09 11.54 4.34
CA LYS A 80 -1.03 10.77 4.90
C LYS A 80 -0.78 9.25 4.80
N LEU A 81 -0.21 8.78 3.69
CA LEU A 81 0.26 7.39 3.54
C LEU A 81 1.30 7.04 4.61
N ASN A 82 2.33 7.87 4.77
CA ASN A 82 3.37 7.66 5.79
C ASN A 82 2.76 7.57 7.20
N LYS A 83 1.80 8.44 7.53
CA LYS A 83 1.10 8.43 8.82
C LYS A 83 0.27 7.17 9.04
N ILE A 84 -0.40 6.66 8.01
CA ILE A 84 -1.14 5.39 8.08
C ILE A 84 -0.17 4.23 8.37
N ILE A 85 0.93 4.17 7.62
CA ILE A 85 1.94 3.12 7.77
C ILE A 85 2.58 3.17 9.16
N ALA A 86 2.93 4.36 9.64
CA ALA A 86 3.49 4.55 10.98
C ALA A 86 2.55 4.08 12.09
N LYS A 87 1.24 4.34 11.98
CA LYS A 87 0.24 3.85 12.94
C LYS A 87 0.15 2.32 12.96
N ILE A 88 0.19 1.69 11.79
CA ILE A 88 0.20 0.22 11.68
C ILE A 88 1.51 -0.32 12.28
N ALA A 89 2.66 0.31 11.98
CA ALA A 89 3.96 -0.09 12.50
C ALA A 89 4.01 0.00 14.03
N GLU A 90 3.51 1.10 14.59
CA GLU A 90 3.39 1.32 16.04
C GLU A 90 2.54 0.27 16.72
N ARG A 91 1.38 -0.04 16.14
CA ARG A 91 0.44 -0.96 16.76
C ARG A 91 0.93 -2.40 16.79
N ASN A 92 1.82 -2.76 15.88
CA ASN A 92 2.27 -4.13 15.65
C ASN A 92 3.77 -4.35 15.93
N GLU A 93 4.46 -3.37 16.53
CA GLU A 93 5.91 -3.43 16.79
C GLU A 93 6.75 -3.65 15.50
N LEU A 94 6.27 -3.13 14.36
CA LEU A 94 6.91 -3.24 13.04
C LEU A 94 7.66 -1.97 12.62
N LYS A 95 8.02 -1.10 13.58
CA LYS A 95 8.86 0.09 13.32
C LYS A 95 10.20 -0.30 12.73
N GLY A 96 10.66 0.45 11.73
CA GLY A 96 11.85 0.18 10.92
C GLY A 96 11.66 -0.93 9.89
N VAL A 97 10.55 -1.68 9.91
CA VAL A 97 10.29 -2.77 8.97
C VAL A 97 9.41 -2.30 7.83
N ILE A 98 8.21 -1.80 8.16
CA ILE A 98 7.19 -1.42 7.16
C ILE A 98 7.13 0.09 6.91
N ASP A 99 7.67 0.92 7.79
CA ASP A 99 7.72 2.39 7.71
C ASP A 99 9.08 2.93 7.21
N SER A 100 9.89 2.07 6.58
CA SER A 100 11.20 2.44 6.03
C SER A 100 11.13 3.22 4.71
N VAL A 101 9.95 3.29 4.11
CA VAL A 101 9.70 3.92 2.80
C VAL A 101 9.03 5.28 3.02
N ASP A 102 9.55 6.32 2.36
CA ASP A 102 8.97 7.66 2.41
C ASP A 102 8.13 7.96 1.16
N PHE A 103 6.80 7.90 1.31
CA PHE A 103 5.85 8.23 0.24
C PHE A 103 5.75 9.73 -0.03
N ASN A 104 6.49 10.58 0.66
CA ASN A 104 6.55 12.03 0.45
C ASN A 104 7.91 12.50 -0.09
N ASP A 105 8.76 11.57 -0.54
CA ASP A 105 10.07 11.87 -1.13
C ASP A 105 9.91 12.43 -2.56
N ASN A 106 10.11 13.74 -2.69
CA ASN A 106 9.96 14.45 -3.97
C ASN A 106 11.07 14.18 -4.97
N THR A 107 12.23 13.69 -4.52
CA THR A 107 13.34 13.31 -5.40
C THR A 107 13.05 12.01 -6.16
N LYS A 108 12.09 11.26 -5.65
CA LYS A 108 11.74 9.90 -6.06
C LYS A 108 10.38 9.79 -6.74
N LEU A 109 9.40 10.52 -6.21
CA LEU A 109 8.00 10.46 -6.65
C LEU A 109 7.59 11.69 -7.45
N GLY A 110 8.53 12.62 -7.69
CA GLY A 110 8.28 13.89 -8.37
C GLY A 110 7.72 14.96 -7.44
N GLU A 111 7.44 16.14 -7.97
CA GLU A 111 7.00 17.31 -7.19
C GLU A 111 5.55 17.70 -7.47
N GLY A 112 4.87 18.18 -6.42
CA GLY A 112 3.52 18.72 -6.50
C GLY A 112 2.54 17.77 -7.19
N LYS A 113 2.00 18.18 -8.33
CA LYS A 113 1.01 17.40 -9.07
C LYS A 113 1.56 16.02 -9.52
N ALA A 114 2.84 15.95 -9.90
CA ALA A 114 3.44 14.70 -10.36
C ALA A 114 3.43 13.62 -9.28
N MET A 115 3.75 13.98 -8.03
CA MET A 115 3.67 13.07 -6.88
C MET A 115 2.24 12.63 -6.62
N ILE A 116 1.30 13.57 -6.62
CA ILE A 116 -0.12 13.28 -6.38
C ILE A 116 -0.63 12.29 -7.42
N ASP A 117 -0.36 12.54 -8.71
CA ASP A 117 -0.77 11.67 -9.81
C ASP A 117 -0.11 10.28 -9.71
N THR A 118 1.19 10.24 -9.39
CA THR A 118 1.96 8.99 -9.24
C THR A 118 1.40 8.12 -8.12
N LEU A 119 1.20 8.69 -6.93
CA LEU A 119 0.68 7.97 -5.77
C LEU A 119 -0.77 7.57 -5.95
N SER A 120 -1.59 8.44 -6.56
CA SER A 120 -2.99 8.14 -6.88
C SER A 120 -3.12 6.96 -7.84
N ASN A 121 -2.27 6.91 -8.87
CA ASN A 121 -2.22 5.76 -9.78
C ASN A 121 -1.75 4.50 -9.06
N LEU A 122 -0.72 4.62 -8.21
CA LEU A 122 -0.15 3.50 -7.51
C LEU A 122 -1.17 2.86 -6.54
N VAL A 123 -1.88 3.64 -5.72
CA VAL A 123 -2.89 3.09 -4.79
C VAL A 123 -4.08 2.48 -5.53
N LYS A 124 -4.43 2.98 -6.72
CA LYS A 124 -5.48 2.36 -7.56
C LYS A 124 -5.06 0.98 -8.09
N ILE A 125 -3.83 0.85 -8.58
CA ILE A 125 -3.33 -0.40 -9.17
C ILE A 125 -3.44 -1.58 -8.18
N PHE A 126 -3.19 -1.32 -6.89
CA PHE A 126 -3.29 -2.35 -5.86
C PHE A 126 -4.70 -2.47 -5.24
N ALA A 127 -5.58 -1.48 -5.40
CA ALA A 127 -6.97 -1.56 -4.95
C ALA A 127 -7.73 -2.69 -5.65
N ASP A 128 -7.43 -2.93 -6.93
CA ASP A 128 -8.06 -3.97 -7.76
C ASP A 128 -7.63 -5.40 -7.39
N LEU A 129 -6.59 -5.57 -6.56
CA LEU A 129 -6.17 -6.88 -6.07
C LEU A 129 -7.08 -7.35 -4.92
N SER A 130 -7.39 -8.65 -4.84
CA SER A 130 -8.18 -9.23 -3.72
C SER A 130 -7.38 -10.31 -2.98
N LEU A 131 -6.47 -9.90 -2.09
CA LEU A 131 -5.41 -10.74 -1.54
C LEU A 131 -5.82 -11.55 -0.29
N GLY A 132 -6.92 -11.19 0.36
CA GLY A 132 -7.37 -11.81 1.62
C GLY A 132 -8.42 -12.91 1.50
N ALA A 133 -8.79 -13.32 0.29
CA ALA A 133 -9.91 -14.25 0.04
C ALA A 133 -9.55 -15.75 0.08
N HIS A 134 -8.27 -16.12 0.24
CA HIS A 134 -7.81 -17.51 0.20
C HIS A 134 -7.08 -17.88 1.48
N GLY A 135 -7.87 -18.28 2.47
CA GLY A 135 -7.40 -18.78 3.76
C GLY A 135 -8.57 -19.38 4.53
N ALA A 136 -9.18 -20.43 3.96
CA ALA A 136 -10.09 -21.34 4.64
C ALA A 136 -9.76 -22.77 4.21
#